data_AF-A0A9D1LC87-F1
#
_entry.id   AF-A0A9D1LC87-F1
#
_cell.length_a   1.000
_cell.length_b   1.000
_cell.length_c   1.000
_cell.angle_alpha   90.00
_cell.angle_beta   90.00
_cell.angle_gamma   90.00
#
_symmetry.space_group_name_H-M   'P 1'
#
loop_
_entity.id
_entity.type
_entity.pdbx_description
1 polymer ?
#
loop_
_entity_poly.entity_id
_entity_poly.type
_entity_poly.pdbx_seq_one_letter_code
_entity_poly.pdbx_strand_id
1 'polypeptide(L)'
;QGIPMAYLISGDYQYENNLRMILEARSEVGGNYLCGVATDEGDTATDIQTLATALTLAIERGMLRPANFYGVGGRKIFRDLIYEMQGMMKADHKFYKANGIYDFPQKHKKRILQMKLVGALLAVPSVQKKMKGRMSQYIVGPYEKVVERAKMKNEG
;
A
#
# COMPACT_ATOMS: atom_id res chain seq x y z
N GLN A 1 4.86 5.62 -13.63
CA GLN A 1 4.27 4.30 -13.98
C GLN A 1 4.95 3.25 -13.11
N GLY A 2 4.27 2.14 -12.80
CA GLY A 2 4.85 1.06 -12.01
C GLY A 2 5.84 0.21 -12.82
N ILE A 3 6.65 -0.56 -12.12
CA ILE A 3 7.62 -1.50 -12.71
C ILE A 3 7.04 -2.91 -12.57
N PRO A 4 7.17 -3.81 -13.55
CA PRO A 4 6.82 -5.22 -13.39
C PRO A 4 7.45 -5.82 -12.13
N MET A 5 6.70 -6.66 -11.43
CA MET A 5 7.12 -7.21 -10.15
C MET A 5 6.63 -8.63 -9.94
N ALA A 6 7.32 -9.36 -9.07
CA ALA A 6 7.07 -10.75 -8.74
C ALA A 6 7.39 -11.00 -7.26
N TYR A 7 6.86 -12.08 -6.68
CA TYR A 7 7.14 -12.47 -5.30
C TYR A 7 7.69 -13.90 -5.23
N LEU A 8 8.58 -14.13 -4.26
CA LEU A 8 8.98 -15.46 -3.79
C LEU A 8 8.43 -15.63 -2.38
N ILE A 9 7.72 -16.73 -2.13
CA ILE A 9 7.05 -16.99 -0.85
C ILE A 9 7.34 -18.42 -0.41
N SER A 10 7.64 -18.59 0.87
CA SER A 10 7.77 -19.88 1.51
C SER A 10 6.64 -20.08 2.50
N GLY A 11 5.94 -21.22 2.42
CA GLY A 11 4.77 -21.56 3.24
C GLY A 11 3.49 -21.82 2.44
N ASP A 12 2.36 -21.95 3.16
CA ASP A 12 1.05 -22.40 2.65
C ASP A 12 0.31 -21.34 1.80
N TYR A 13 0.99 -20.77 0.80
CA TYR A 13 0.49 -19.66 -0.01
C TYR A 13 -0.83 -19.99 -0.72
N GLN A 14 -1.01 -21.23 -1.19
CA GLN A 14 -2.23 -21.65 -1.87
C GLN A 14 -3.47 -21.49 -0.97
N TYR A 15 -3.31 -21.69 0.35
CA TYR A 15 -4.38 -21.64 1.35
C TYR A 15 -4.56 -20.25 1.97
N GLU A 16 -3.55 -19.38 1.87
CA GLU A 16 -3.57 -18.02 2.42
C GLU A 16 -4.23 -17.00 1.48
N ASN A 17 -5.54 -17.11 1.31
CA ASN A 17 -6.34 -16.22 0.44
C ASN A 17 -6.16 -14.72 0.75
N ASN A 18 -6.01 -14.36 2.02
CA ASN A 18 -5.79 -12.97 2.43
C ASN A 18 -4.45 -12.44 1.92
N LEU A 19 -3.39 -13.25 2.01
CA LEU A 19 -2.07 -12.87 1.51
C LEU A 19 -2.11 -12.71 -0.01
N ARG A 20 -2.72 -13.66 -0.73
CA ARG A 20 -2.91 -13.58 -2.18
C ARG A 20 -3.57 -12.27 -2.60
N MET A 21 -4.66 -11.91 -1.93
CA MET A 21 -5.39 -10.66 -2.18
C MET A 21 -4.50 -9.43 -1.90
N ILE A 22 -3.76 -9.41 -0.78
CA ILE A 22 -2.90 -8.28 -0.41
C ILE A 22 -1.80 -8.04 -1.47
N LEU A 23 -1.16 -9.10 -1.96
CA LEU A 23 -0.09 -8.99 -2.96
C LEU A 23 -0.61 -8.47 -4.30
N GLU A 24 -1.76 -8.98 -4.76
CA GLU A 24 -2.43 -8.49 -5.95
C GLU A 24 -2.83 -7.02 -5.78
N ALA A 25 -3.57 -6.71 -4.71
CA ALA A 25 -4.06 -5.36 -4.45
C ALA A 25 -2.94 -4.34 -4.34
N ARG A 26 -1.85 -4.67 -3.62
CA ARG A 26 -0.66 -3.79 -3.55
C ARG A 26 -0.15 -3.52 -4.96
N SER A 27 0.12 -4.57 -5.73
CA SER A 27 0.72 -4.44 -7.07
C SER A 27 -0.14 -3.53 -7.96
N GLU A 28 -1.46 -3.76 -7.94
CA GLU A 28 -2.44 -3.02 -8.72
C GLU A 28 -2.56 -1.55 -8.30
N VAL A 29 -2.59 -1.23 -6.99
CA VAL A 29 -2.61 0.15 -6.49
C VAL A 29 -1.34 0.90 -6.91
N GLY A 30 -0.19 0.24 -6.84
CA GLY A 30 1.09 0.79 -7.31
C GLY A 30 1.19 0.95 -8.83
N GLY A 31 0.24 0.38 -9.60
CA GLY A 31 0.30 0.34 -11.06
C GLY A 31 1.41 -0.58 -11.57
N ASN A 32 1.81 -1.57 -10.77
CA ASN A 32 2.81 -2.57 -11.13
C ASN A 32 2.14 -3.77 -11.78
N TYR A 33 2.76 -4.30 -12.83
CA TYR A 33 2.33 -5.58 -13.38
C TYR A 33 2.86 -6.71 -12.49
N LEU A 34 1.97 -7.40 -11.78
CA LEU A 34 2.29 -8.63 -11.05
C LEU A 34 2.48 -9.80 -12.02
N CYS A 35 3.73 -10.16 -12.29
CA CYS A 35 4.11 -11.25 -13.19
C CYS A 35 3.79 -12.64 -12.60
N GLY A 36 3.74 -12.76 -11.27
CA GLY A 36 3.39 -14.00 -10.59
C GLY A 36 4.01 -14.10 -9.19
N VAL A 37 3.80 -15.27 -8.57
CA VAL A 37 4.37 -15.65 -7.28
C VAL A 37 4.93 -17.06 -7.43
N ALA A 38 6.18 -17.28 -7.06
CA ALA A 38 6.77 -18.62 -6.98
C ALA A 38 6.84 -19.05 -5.51
N THR A 39 6.59 -20.34 -5.29
CA THR A 39 6.39 -20.94 -3.97
C THR A 39 7.27 -22.15 -3.76
N ASP A 40 7.43 -22.57 -2.50
CA ASP A 40 8.08 -23.83 -2.13
C ASP A 40 7.11 -25.03 -2.00
N GLU A 41 5.83 -24.85 -2.34
CA GLU A 41 4.78 -25.88 -2.25
C GLU A 41 4.90 -26.99 -3.33
N GLY A 42 5.71 -26.78 -4.38
CA GLY A 42 5.85 -27.68 -5.53
C GLY A 42 7.30 -27.75 -6.03
N ASP A 43 7.49 -27.75 -7.35
CA ASP A 43 8.83 -27.68 -7.96
C ASP A 43 9.36 -26.24 -7.94
N THR A 44 9.97 -25.89 -6.80
CA THR A 44 10.47 -24.54 -6.52
C THR A 44 11.46 -24.04 -7.57
N ALA A 45 12.33 -24.92 -8.08
CA ALA A 45 13.36 -24.52 -9.05
C ALA A 45 12.72 -24.13 -10.39
N THR A 46 11.78 -24.95 -10.86
CA THR A 46 11.04 -24.69 -12.10
C THR A 46 10.13 -23.45 -11.97
N ASP A 47 9.47 -23.27 -10.82
CA ASP A 47 8.61 -22.10 -10.56
C ASP A 47 9.40 -20.80 -10.57
N ILE A 48 10.57 -20.78 -9.90
CA ILE A 48 11.46 -19.60 -9.91
C ILE A 48 11.94 -19.31 -11.33
N GLN A 49 12.37 -20.33 -12.09
CA GLN A 49 12.85 -20.14 -13.45
C GLN A 49 11.76 -19.59 -14.38
N THR A 50 10.54 -20.12 -14.26
CA THR A 50 9.37 -19.67 -15.02
C THR A 50 9.03 -18.21 -14.69
N LEU A 51 9.01 -17.88 -13.40
CA LEU A 51 8.73 -16.53 -12.93
C LEU A 51 9.79 -15.52 -13.38
N ALA A 52 11.07 -15.89 -13.30
CA ALA A 52 12.18 -15.06 -13.76
C ALA A 52 12.11 -14.79 -15.27
N THR A 53 11.71 -15.79 -16.06
CA THR A 53 11.51 -15.66 -17.51
C THR A 53 10.35 -14.71 -17.81
N ALA A 54 9.21 -14.87 -17.13
CA ALA A 54 8.05 -14.01 -17.29
C ALA A 54 8.34 -12.55 -16.87
N LEU A 55 9.07 -12.35 -15.77
CA LEU A 55 9.45 -11.03 -15.28
C LEU A 55 10.41 -10.33 -16.25
N THR A 56 11.43 -11.04 -16.74
CA THR A 56 12.38 -10.52 -17.73
C THR A 56 11.66 -10.08 -18.99
N LEU A 57 10.78 -10.93 -19.52
CA LEU A 57 9.96 -10.60 -20.69
C LEU A 57 9.10 -9.34 -20.45
N ALA A 58 8.45 -9.26 -19.29
CA ALA A 58 7.61 -8.12 -18.94
C ALA A 58 8.40 -6.80 -18.88
N ILE A 59 9.61 -6.85 -18.35
CA ILE A 59 10.52 -5.68 -18.28
C ILE A 59 10.99 -5.30 -19.69
N GLU A 60 11.51 -6.26 -20.46
CA GLU A 60 12.06 -6.02 -21.81
C GLU A 60 11.02 -5.47 -22.78
N ARG A 61 9.78 -5.96 -22.68
CA ARG A 61 8.69 -5.55 -23.57
C ARG A 61 7.86 -4.39 -23.03
N GLY A 62 8.18 -3.86 -21.84
CA GLY A 62 7.41 -2.80 -21.20
C GLY A 62 5.94 -3.19 -21.00
N MET A 63 5.67 -4.44 -20.65
CA MET A 63 4.31 -4.96 -20.53
C MET A 63 3.55 -4.25 -19.42
N LEU A 64 2.33 -3.83 -19.76
CA LEU A 64 1.38 -3.22 -18.84
C LEU A 64 0.08 -4.02 -18.87
N ARG A 65 -0.62 -4.07 -17.74
CA ARG A 65 -1.98 -4.61 -17.69
C ARG A 65 -2.98 -3.50 -17.40
N PRO A 66 -4.19 -3.56 -17.98
CA PRO A 66 -5.31 -2.78 -17.50
C PRO A 66 -5.54 -3.03 -16.02
N ALA A 67 -5.87 -1.98 -15.29
CA ALA A 67 -6.10 -2.07 -13.88
C ALA A 67 -7.36 -2.89 -13.55
N ASN A 68 -7.26 -3.77 -12.56
CA ASN A 68 -8.43 -4.47 -12.03
C ASN A 68 -9.19 -3.61 -11.00
N PHE A 69 -10.19 -4.22 -10.36
CA PHE A 69 -11.00 -3.58 -9.31
C PHE A 69 -10.14 -2.99 -8.17
N TYR A 70 -9.14 -3.73 -7.68
CA TYR A 70 -8.27 -3.27 -6.61
C TYR A 70 -7.43 -2.06 -7.05
N GLY A 71 -6.90 -2.09 -8.27
CA GLY A 71 -6.12 -0.98 -8.82
C GLY A 71 -6.94 0.30 -8.98
N VAL A 72 -8.17 0.19 -9.50
CA VAL A 72 -9.06 1.35 -9.67
C VAL A 72 -9.54 1.86 -8.32
N GLY A 73 -10.09 1.00 -7.47
CA GLY A 73 -10.66 1.38 -6.17
C GLY A 73 -9.60 1.89 -5.20
N GLY A 74 -8.51 1.15 -5.05
CA GLY A 74 -7.44 1.51 -4.12
C GLY A 74 -6.74 2.82 -4.48
N ARG A 75 -6.51 3.10 -5.78
CA ARG A 75 -5.97 4.41 -6.19
C ARG A 75 -6.91 5.57 -5.87
N LYS A 76 -8.23 5.40 -6.00
CA LYS A 76 -9.20 6.44 -5.63
C LYS A 76 -9.19 6.71 -4.12
N ILE A 77 -9.19 5.66 -3.30
CA ILE A 77 -9.09 5.78 -1.83
C ILE A 77 -7.79 6.48 -1.45
N PHE A 78 -6.67 6.08 -2.02
CA PHE A 78 -5.35 6.64 -1.69
C PHE A 78 -5.19 8.09 -2.16
N ARG A 79 -5.72 8.42 -3.35
CA ARG A 79 -5.81 9.80 -3.85
C ARG A 79 -6.54 10.71 -2.87
N ASP A 80 -7.71 10.27 -2.40
CA ASP A 80 -8.54 11.05 -1.47
C ASP A 80 -7.86 11.19 -0.11
N LEU A 81 -7.23 10.11 0.38
CA LEU A 81 -6.44 10.13 1.62
C LEU A 81 -5.29 11.14 1.56
N ILE A 82 -4.48 11.13 0.50
CA ILE A 82 -3.37 12.09 0.32
C ILE A 82 -3.92 13.52 0.25
N TYR A 83 -5.04 13.72 -0.46
CA TYR A 83 -5.65 15.03 -0.58
C TYR A 83 -6.06 15.58 0.80
N GLU A 84 -6.66 14.76 1.66
CA GLU A 84 -7.01 15.17 3.02
C GLU A 84 -5.78 15.34 3.92
N MET A 85 -4.81 14.43 3.82
CA MET A 85 -3.60 14.39 4.64
C MET A 85 -2.44 15.21 4.08
N GLN A 86 -2.71 16.13 3.14
CA GLN A 86 -1.70 16.94 2.43
C GLN A 86 -0.73 17.71 3.34
N GLY A 87 -1.11 17.97 4.60
CA GLY A 87 -0.23 18.56 5.60
C GLY A 87 0.91 17.64 6.07
N MET A 88 0.66 16.33 6.14
CA MET A 88 1.63 15.31 6.53
C MET A 88 2.29 14.64 5.32
N MET A 89 1.51 14.34 4.27
CA MET A 89 1.98 13.67 3.05
C MET A 89 2.43 14.68 1.98
N LYS A 90 3.37 15.58 2.33
CA LYS A 90 3.75 16.72 1.47
C LYS A 90 4.37 16.29 0.14
N ALA A 91 5.20 15.26 0.14
CA ALA A 91 5.86 14.75 -1.06
C ALA A 91 4.85 14.13 -2.03
N ASP A 92 3.98 13.24 -1.52
CA ASP A 92 2.90 12.65 -2.30
C ASP A 92 1.94 13.71 -2.83
N HIS A 93 1.55 14.69 -1.99
CA HIS A 93 0.67 15.77 -2.43
C HIS A 93 1.26 16.58 -3.58
N LYS A 94 2.55 16.91 -3.50
CA LYS A 94 3.28 17.62 -4.58
C LYS A 94 3.28 16.78 -5.87
N PHE A 95 3.59 15.49 -5.76
CA PHE A 95 3.60 14.57 -6.90
C PHE A 95 2.22 14.45 -7.56
N TYR A 96 1.17 14.23 -6.77
CA TYR A 96 -0.19 14.05 -7.28
C TYR A 96 -0.72 15.30 -7.97
N LYS A 97 -0.42 16.48 -7.41
CA LYS A 97 -0.78 17.75 -8.02
C LYS A 97 -0.05 17.99 -9.34
N ALA A 98 1.25 17.71 -9.40
CA ALA A 98 2.06 17.90 -10.61
C ALA A 98 1.68 16.95 -11.75
N ASN A 99 1.19 15.75 -11.42
CA ASN A 99 0.83 14.72 -12.40
C ASN A 99 -0.68 14.65 -12.71
N GLY A 100 -1.48 15.63 -12.25
CA GLY A 100 -2.92 15.69 -12.56
C GLY A 100 -3.75 14.53 -11.98
N ILE A 101 -3.28 13.89 -10.90
CA ILE A 101 -3.95 12.71 -10.31
C ILE A 101 -5.24 13.11 -9.54
N TYR A 102 -5.38 14.38 -9.18
CA TYR A 102 -6.57 14.91 -8.51
C TYR A 102 -7.66 15.27 -9.51
N ASP A 103 -8.43 14.26 -9.91
CA ASP A 103 -9.66 14.36 -10.71
C ASP A 103 -10.92 14.70 -9.87
N PHE A 104 -10.94 14.36 -8.57
CA PHE A 104 -12.07 14.64 -7.67
C PHE A 104 -11.63 15.13 -6.27
N PRO A 105 -11.31 16.43 -6.11
CA PRO A 105 -10.86 16.96 -4.82
C PRO A 105 -11.99 16.96 -3.77
N GLN A 106 -11.71 16.39 -2.60
CA GLN A 106 -12.65 16.29 -1.49
C GLN A 106 -12.97 17.65 -0.84
N LYS A 107 -14.20 17.86 -0.36
CA LYS A 107 -14.65 19.15 0.22
C LYS A 107 -14.39 19.29 1.73
N HIS A 108 -13.62 18.40 2.34
CA HIS A 108 -13.35 18.37 3.79
C HIS A 108 -12.35 19.43 4.27
N LYS A 109 -12.65 20.71 4.04
CA LYS A 109 -11.77 21.86 4.34
C LYS A 109 -11.28 21.90 5.79
N LYS A 110 -12.17 21.63 6.76
CA LYS A 110 -11.82 21.58 8.20
C LYS A 110 -10.77 20.52 8.49
N ARG A 111 -10.95 19.31 7.92
CA ARG A 111 -10.00 18.20 8.08
C ARG A 111 -8.64 18.54 7.48
N ILE A 112 -8.63 19.10 6.28
CA ILE A 112 -7.40 19.52 5.60
C ILE A 112 -6.63 20.54 6.44
N LEU A 113 -7.31 21.54 7.02
CA LEU A 113 -6.69 22.53 7.89
C LEU A 113 -6.07 21.88 9.14
N GLN A 114 -6.79 20.95 9.78
CA GLN A 114 -6.26 20.18 10.92
C GLN A 114 -5.00 19.39 10.52
N MET A 115 -5.02 18.70 9.37
CA MET A 115 -3.87 17.93 8.91
C MET A 115 -2.66 18.82 8.58
N LYS A 116 -2.87 20.03 8.06
CA LYS A 116 -1.82 21.04 7.88
C LYS A 116 -1.20 21.47 9.21
N LEU A 117 -2.02 21.70 10.23
CA LEU A 117 -1.53 22.04 11.57
C LEU A 117 -0.72 20.88 12.19
N VAL A 118 -1.21 19.65 12.10
CA VAL A 118 -0.46 18.45 12.52
C VAL A 118 0.87 18.35 11.78
N GLY A 119 0.87 18.54 10.46
CA GLY A 119 2.09 18.54 9.65
C GLY A 119 3.09 19.64 10.01
N ALA A 120 2.62 20.80 10.46
CA ALA A 120 3.47 21.88 10.96
C ALA A 120 4.10 21.51 12.32
N LEU A 121 3.32 20.94 13.25
CA LEU A 121 3.83 20.46 14.53
C LEU A 121 4.87 19.35 14.35
N LEU A 122 4.63 18.42 13.43
CA LEU A 122 5.57 17.34 13.08
C LEU A 122 6.85 17.84 12.41
N ALA A 123 6.89 19.07 11.90
CA ALA A 123 8.11 19.66 11.35
C ALA A 123 9.02 20.26 12.46
N VAL A 124 8.51 20.40 13.69
CA VAL A 124 9.28 20.94 14.81
C VAL A 124 10.26 19.87 15.33
N PRO A 125 11.58 20.14 15.39
CA PRO A 125 12.59 19.14 15.77
C PRO A 125 12.37 18.50 17.15
N SER A 126 11.88 19.27 18.13
CA SER A 126 11.59 18.77 19.48
C SER A 126 10.43 17.77 19.49
N VAL A 127 9.41 17.98 18.65
CA VAL A 127 8.28 17.08 18.48
C VAL A 127 8.74 15.82 17.74
N GLN A 128 9.52 15.97 16.66
CA GLN A 128 10.11 14.83 15.93
C GLN A 128 10.91 13.92 16.85
N LYS A 129 11.76 14.49 17.71
CA LYS A 129 12.57 13.72 18.66
C LYS A 129 11.72 12.92 19.64
N LYS A 130 10.59 13.47 20.10
CA LYS A 130 9.63 12.79 21.00
C LYS A 130 8.81 11.71 20.28
N MET A 131 8.50 11.91 19.01
CA MET A 131 7.67 11.00 18.22
C MET A 131 8.46 9.90 17.50
N LYS A 132 9.78 10.05 17.40
CA LYS A 132 10.68 9.06 16.80
C LYS A 132 10.48 7.70 17.48
N GLY A 133 10.16 6.68 16.69
CA GLY A 133 9.93 5.31 17.17
C GLY A 133 8.53 5.04 17.75
N ARG A 134 7.66 6.04 17.90
CA ARG A 134 6.27 5.86 18.41
C ARG A 134 5.20 5.90 17.33
N MET A 135 5.58 6.18 16.07
CA MET A 135 4.62 6.36 14.97
C MET A 135 3.76 5.11 14.76
N SER A 136 4.36 3.92 14.79
CA SER A 136 3.62 2.66 14.63
C SER A 136 2.53 2.52 15.69
N GLN A 137 2.83 2.78 16.97
CA GLN A 137 1.87 2.71 18.07
C GLN A 137 0.66 3.63 17.82
N TYR A 138 0.89 4.86 17.36
CA TYR A 138 -0.21 5.78 17.04
C TYR A 138 -1.06 5.31 15.84
N ILE A 139 -0.45 4.68 14.85
CA ILE A 139 -1.15 4.14 13.68
C ILE A 139 -2.01 2.94 14.07
N VAL A 140 -1.52 2.04 14.92
CA VAL A 140 -2.26 0.83 15.31
C VAL A 140 -3.26 1.07 16.44
N GLY A 141 -3.06 2.11 17.27
CA GLY A 141 -3.89 2.41 18.45
C GLY A 141 -5.41 2.37 18.24
N PRO A 142 -5.99 2.90 17.14
CA PRO A 142 -7.42 2.79 16.87
C PRO A 142 -7.93 1.33 16.73
N TYR A 143 -7.05 0.41 16.33
CA TYR A 143 -7.37 -0.99 16.08
C TYR A 143 -7.11 -1.90 17.30
N GLU A 144 -6.30 -1.46 18.27
CA GLU A 144 -5.97 -2.25 19.47
C GLU A 144 -7.23 -2.73 20.20
N LYS A 145 -8.20 -1.83 20.42
CA LYS A 145 -9.48 -2.16 21.07
C LYS A 145 -10.30 -3.20 20.31
N VAL A 146 -10.18 -3.24 18.98
CA VAL A 146 -10.90 -4.21 18.14
C VAL A 146 -10.26 -5.58 18.29
N VAL A 147 -8.92 -5.63 18.28
CA VAL A 147 -8.15 -6.87 18.47
C VAL A 147 -8.36 -7.44 19.87
N GLU A 148 -8.34 -6.60 20.91
CA GLU A 148 -8.61 -7.03 22.28
C GLU A 148 -9.99 -7.66 22.42
N ARG A 149 -11.03 -7.03 21.85
CA ARG A 149 -12.39 -7.60 21.85
C ARG A 149 -12.49 -8.93 21.10
N ALA A 150 -11.76 -9.07 19.99
CA ALA A 150 -11.76 -10.31 19.22
C ALA A 150 -11.09 -11.46 20.00
N LYS A 151 -10.00 -11.18 20.72
CA LYS A 151 -9.33 -12.16 21.59
C LYS A 151 -10.25 -12.64 22.71
N MET A 152 -10.90 -11.72 23.42
CA MET A 152 -11.85 -12.06 24.49
C MET A 152 -13.01 -12.95 24.01
N LYS A 153 -13.39 -12.85 22.73
CA LYS A 153 -14.48 -13.64 22.14
C LYS A 153 -14.04 -15.04 21.67
N ASN A 154 -12.74 -15.26 21.48
CA ASN A 154 -12.17 -16.56 21.13
C ASN A 154 -11.72 -17.37 22.35
N GLU A 155 -11.60 -16.73 23.52
CA GLU A 155 -11.18 -17.34 24.79
C GLU A 155 -12.36 -17.75 25.70
N GLY A 156 -13.60 -17.50 25.30
CA GLY A 156 -14.83 -17.91 26.01
C GLY A 156 -15.78 -18.67 25.11
#